data_AF-A0A7C8I5P6-F1
#
_entry.id   AF-A0A7C8I5P6-F1
#
_cell.length_a   1.000
_cell.length_b   1.000
_cell.length_c   1.000
_cell.angle_alpha   90.00
_cell.angle_beta   90.00
_cell.angle_gamma   90.00
#
_symmetry.space_group_name_H-M   'P 1'
#
loop_
_entity.id
_entity.type
_entity.pdbx_description
1 polymer ?
#
loop_
_entity_poly.entity_id
_entity_poly.type
_entity_poly.pdbx_seq_one_letter_code
_entity_poly.pdbx_strand_id
1 'polypeptide(L)'
;MKIIQRFMAQYKHSQDSTQAVGNSWRQDFTSVFLGHARLYAFAGQYLIDSLQALALRNIHKALSTYTLFARSVGSINQLAYFAYNNNCIPDRAYGKIDPLRLMVVEFIALRFKYFELDDGHKELMEVEGQYATDLLAALAESYGS
;
A
#
# COMPACT_ATOMS: atom_id res chain seq x y z
N MET A 1 -3.31 16.56 3.55
CA MET A 1 -4.28 16.92 2.49
C MET A 1 -3.64 17.26 1.12
N LYS A 2 -2.62 16.52 0.64
CA LYS A 2 -2.05 16.69 -0.73
C LYS A 2 -1.80 15.36 -1.47
N ILE A 3 -1.70 14.23 -0.76
CA ILE A 3 -1.31 12.93 -1.34
C ILE A 3 -2.55 12.20 -1.88
N ILE A 4 -3.64 12.09 -1.13
CA ILE A 4 -4.92 11.50 -1.59
C ILE A 4 -5.45 12.22 -2.83
N GLN A 5 -5.45 13.56 -2.85
CA GLN A 5 -5.85 14.31 -4.05
C GLN A 5 -4.93 14.06 -5.26
N ARG A 6 -3.62 13.90 -5.05
CA ARG A 6 -2.68 13.52 -6.11
C ARG A 6 -2.91 12.09 -6.59
N PHE A 7 -3.20 11.17 -5.68
CA PHE A 7 -3.54 9.78 -5.97
C PHE A 7 -4.82 9.70 -6.80
N MET A 8 -5.85 10.46 -6.42
CA MET A 8 -7.12 10.57 -7.14
C MET A 8 -7.00 11.27 -8.50
N ALA A 9 -6.17 12.32 -8.60
CA ALA A 9 -5.91 13.02 -9.85
C ALA A 9 -5.15 12.13 -10.85
N GLN A 10 -4.15 11.37 -10.39
CA GLN A 10 -3.45 10.37 -11.22
C GLN A 10 -4.37 9.21 -11.60
N TYR A 11 -5.22 8.75 -10.68
CA TYR A 11 -6.19 7.70 -10.94
C TYR A 11 -7.20 8.07 -12.05
N LYS A 12 -7.74 9.31 -12.02
CA LYS A 12 -8.63 9.81 -13.08
C LYS A 12 -7.91 9.93 -14.43
N HIS A 13 -6.66 10.42 -14.45
CA HIS A 13 -5.88 10.49 -15.69
C HIS A 13 -5.57 9.10 -16.29
N SER A 14 -5.34 8.08 -15.46
CA SER A 14 -5.09 6.71 -15.92
C SER A 14 -6.35 5.99 -16.44
N GLN A 15 -7.55 6.44 -16.08
CA GLN A 15 -8.79 5.89 -16.65
C GLN A 15 -9.07 6.43 -18.07
N ASP A 16 -8.71 7.69 -18.33
CA ASP A 16 -8.98 8.37 -19.60
C ASP A 16 -7.98 8.00 -20.72
N SER A 17 -6.79 7.52 -20.34
CA SER A 17 -5.74 7.09 -21.27
C SER A 17 -5.65 5.57 -21.36
N THR A 18 -6.72 4.94 -21.82
CA THR A 18 -6.72 3.49 -22.10
C THR A 18 -5.98 3.20 -23.41
N GLN A 19 -4.65 3.21 -23.35
CA GLN A 19 -3.80 2.34 -24.16
C GLN A 19 -3.01 1.44 -23.22
N ALA A 20 -3.45 0.18 -23.15
CA ALA A 20 -2.88 -0.85 -22.30
C ALA A 20 -1.46 -1.22 -22.77
N VAL A 21 -0.46 -0.57 -22.19
CA VAL A 21 0.91 -1.10 -22.16
C VAL A 21 1.11 -1.77 -20.79
N GLY A 22 0.81 -3.07 -20.73
CA GLY A 22 1.72 -3.99 -20.02
C GLY A 22 1.32 -4.64 -18.69
N ASN A 23 0.13 -4.45 -18.11
CA ASN A 23 -0.24 -5.13 -16.86
C ASN A 23 -1.29 -6.23 -17.09
N SER A 24 -0.83 -7.47 -17.29
CA SER A 24 -1.69 -8.65 -17.44
C SER A 24 -2.20 -9.12 -16.08
N TRP A 25 -3.44 -9.61 -16.01
CA TRP A 25 -4.04 -10.25 -14.82
C TRP A 25 -3.24 -11.46 -14.28
N ARG A 26 -2.21 -11.90 -15.00
CA ARG A 26 -1.28 -12.97 -14.61
C ARG A 26 0.01 -12.49 -13.95
N GLN A 27 0.33 -11.20 -13.99
CA GLN A 27 1.59 -10.72 -13.45
C GLN A 27 1.51 -10.64 -11.93
N ASP A 28 2.42 -11.37 -11.27
CA ASP A 28 2.67 -11.28 -9.85
C ASP A 28 3.61 -10.10 -9.57
N PHE A 29 3.08 -9.05 -8.96
CA PHE A 29 3.85 -7.85 -8.59
C PHE A 29 4.44 -7.93 -7.18
N THR A 30 4.26 -9.06 -6.49
CA THR A 30 4.75 -9.26 -5.11
C THR A 30 6.24 -8.97 -5.02
N SER A 31 7.05 -9.46 -5.96
CA SER A 31 8.49 -9.24 -5.96
C SER A 31 8.87 -7.76 -6.09
N VAL A 32 8.13 -7.00 -6.89
CA VAL A 32 8.35 -5.56 -7.10
C VAL A 32 8.03 -4.79 -5.83
N PHE A 33 6.86 -5.04 -5.22
CA PHE A 33 6.45 -4.36 -4.00
C PHE A 33 7.37 -4.72 -2.82
N LEU A 34 7.61 -6.01 -2.60
CA LEU A 34 8.47 -6.47 -1.50
C LEU A 34 9.93 -6.06 -1.69
N GLY A 35 10.44 -6.00 -2.92
CA GLY A 35 11.79 -5.51 -3.20
C GLY A 35 11.98 -4.07 -2.73
N HIS A 36 11.05 -3.18 -3.08
CA HIS A 36 11.11 -1.80 -2.63
C HIS A 36 10.80 -1.64 -1.14
N ALA A 37 9.89 -2.43 -0.57
CA ALA A 37 9.57 -2.38 0.86
C ALA A 37 10.75 -2.86 1.73
N ARG A 38 11.47 -3.89 1.30
CA ARG A 38 12.73 -4.33 1.94
C ARG A 38 13.80 -3.26 1.84
N LEU A 39 13.92 -2.58 0.70
CA LEU A 39 14.85 -1.46 0.54
C LEU A 39 14.48 -0.28 1.46
N TYR A 40 13.19 0.00 1.63
CA TYR A 40 12.69 1.00 2.57
C TYR A 40 13.07 0.65 4.02
N ALA A 41 12.81 -0.59 4.45
CA ALA A 41 13.16 -1.07 5.79
C ALA A 41 14.68 -1.03 6.03
N PHE A 42 15.46 -1.51 5.06
CA PHE A 42 16.93 -1.46 5.08
C PHE A 42 17.42 -0.02 5.24
N ALA A 43 16.93 0.91 4.40
CA ALA A 43 17.32 2.31 4.47
C ALA A 43 16.97 2.95 5.83
N GLY A 44 15.81 2.62 6.40
CA GLY A 44 15.43 3.07 7.75
C GLY A 44 16.34 2.52 8.85
N GLN A 45 16.71 1.23 8.77
CA GLN A 45 17.62 0.60 9.72
C GLN A 45 19.03 1.23 9.70
N TYR A 46 19.52 1.64 8.53
CA TYR A 46 20.83 2.27 8.36
C TYR A 46 20.78 3.81 8.33
N LEU A 47 19.63 4.42 8.63
CA LEU A 47 19.43 5.88 8.68
C LEU A 47 19.82 6.59 7.37
N ILE A 48 19.52 5.96 6.23
CA ILE A 48 19.77 6.50 4.89
C ILE A 48 18.48 7.13 4.35
N ASP A 49 18.13 8.30 4.87
CA ASP A 49 16.84 8.97 4.61
C ASP A 49 16.53 9.15 3.12
N SER A 50 17.55 9.49 2.31
CA SER A 50 17.39 9.70 0.86
C SER A 50 16.98 8.41 0.13
N LEU A 51 17.54 7.27 0.55
CA LEU A 51 17.21 5.95 0.01
C LEU A 51 15.83 5.49 0.50
N GLN A 52 15.51 5.76 1.76
CA GLN A 52 14.20 5.44 2.31
C GLN A 52 13.09 6.21 1.58
N ALA A 53 13.28 7.51 1.37
CA ALA A 53 12.36 8.35 0.61
C ALA A 53 12.24 7.91 -0.87
N LEU A 54 13.36 7.51 -1.49
CA LEU A 54 13.35 6.99 -2.86
C LEU A 54 12.57 5.67 -2.96
N ALA A 55 12.80 4.73 -2.05
CA ALA A 55 12.10 3.45 -2.00
C ALA A 55 10.59 3.68 -1.81
N LEU A 56 10.19 4.54 -0.87
CA LEU A 56 8.80 4.89 -0.63
C LEU A 56 8.14 5.50 -1.88
N ARG A 57 8.84 6.41 -2.58
CA ARG A 57 8.35 7.01 -3.83
C ARG A 57 8.16 5.98 -4.93
N ASN A 58 9.04 4.99 -5.03
CA ASN A 58 8.91 3.93 -6.03
C ASN A 58 7.73 3.00 -5.72
N ILE A 59 7.46 2.69 -4.45
CA ILE A 59 6.26 1.94 -4.03
C ILE A 59 5.02 2.74 -4.41
N HIS A 60 4.98 4.04 -4.07
CA HIS A 60 3.86 4.91 -4.45
C HIS A 60 3.63 4.90 -5.96
N LYS A 61 4.68 5.10 -6.76
CA LYS A 61 4.58 5.10 -8.23
C LYS A 61 4.05 3.76 -8.73
N ALA A 62 4.57 2.65 -8.21
CA ALA A 62 4.12 1.31 -8.57
C ALA A 62 2.63 1.16 -8.28
N LEU A 63 2.17 1.48 -7.06
CA LEU A 63 0.76 1.44 -6.65
C LEU A 63 -0.14 2.37 -7.48
N SER A 64 0.31 3.58 -7.79
CA SER A 64 -0.46 4.54 -8.61
C SER A 64 -0.69 4.04 -10.04
N THR A 65 0.28 3.35 -10.63
CA THR A 65 0.15 2.77 -11.99
C THR A 65 -0.42 1.35 -11.99
N TYR A 66 -0.65 0.78 -10.81
CA TYR A 66 -1.09 -0.59 -10.67
C TYR A 66 -2.59 -0.71 -10.91
N THR A 67 -2.95 -1.52 -11.91
CA THR A 67 -4.34 -1.93 -12.14
C THR A 67 -4.64 -3.12 -11.23
N LEU A 68 -5.41 -2.88 -10.17
CA LEU A 68 -5.82 -3.93 -9.25
C LEU A 68 -6.84 -4.84 -9.95
N PHE A 69 -6.46 -6.10 -10.15
CA PHE A 69 -7.36 -7.17 -10.56
C PHE A 69 -7.68 -8.05 -9.35
N ALA A 70 -8.83 -8.72 -9.34
CA ALA A 70 -9.21 -9.61 -8.23
C ALA A 70 -8.13 -10.68 -7.94
N ARG A 71 -7.43 -11.18 -8.98
CA ARG A 71 -6.33 -12.15 -8.83
C ARG A 71 -5.03 -11.56 -8.28
N SER A 72 -4.94 -10.24 -8.18
CA SER A 72 -3.70 -9.53 -7.86
C SER A 72 -3.77 -8.85 -6.47
N VAL A 73 -4.88 -9.03 -5.76
CA VAL A 73 -5.10 -8.65 -4.35
C VAL A 73 -4.03 -9.25 -3.43
N GLY A 74 -3.63 -10.50 -3.68
CA GLY A 74 -2.61 -11.20 -2.91
C GLY A 74 -1.27 -10.44 -2.85
N SER A 75 -0.83 -9.77 -3.93
CA SER A 75 0.40 -8.98 -3.92
C SER A 75 0.32 -7.78 -2.97
N ILE A 76 -0.86 -7.18 -2.81
CA ILE A 76 -1.09 -6.07 -1.90
C ILE A 76 -1.21 -6.57 -0.46
N ASN A 77 -1.87 -7.71 -0.23
CA ASN A 77 -1.88 -8.35 1.08
C ASN A 77 -0.47 -8.66 1.57
N GLN A 78 0.39 -9.20 0.70
CA GLN A 78 1.80 -9.46 1.04
C GLN A 78 2.56 -8.18 1.39
N LEU A 79 2.29 -7.08 0.70
CA LEU A 79 2.86 -5.77 1.04
C LEU A 79 2.34 -5.28 2.41
N ALA A 80 1.07 -5.49 2.72
CA ALA A 80 0.48 -5.13 4.00
C ALA A 80 1.03 -5.97 5.15
N TYR A 81 1.13 -7.29 4.97
CA TYR A 81 1.82 -8.18 5.90
C TYR A 81 3.25 -7.72 6.19
N PHE A 82 4.00 -7.31 5.16
CA PHE A 82 5.34 -6.77 5.34
C PHE A 82 5.33 -5.45 6.13
N ALA A 83 4.46 -4.52 5.77
CA ALA A 83 4.40 -3.19 6.39
C ALA A 83 3.99 -3.23 7.86
N TYR A 84 3.19 -4.24 8.26
CA TYR A 84 2.73 -4.44 9.63
C TYR A 84 3.52 -5.51 10.40
N ASN A 85 4.58 -6.07 9.81
CA ASN A 85 5.53 -6.90 10.53
C ASN A 85 6.47 -6.01 11.35
N ASN A 86 6.34 -6.05 12.67
CA ASN A 86 7.15 -5.26 13.60
C ASN A 86 8.66 -5.53 13.54
N ASN A 87 9.07 -6.69 13.04
CA ASN A 87 10.50 -6.99 12.81
C ASN A 87 11.06 -6.27 11.57
N CYS A 88 10.19 -5.83 10.65
CA CYS A 88 10.58 -5.13 9.42
C CYS A 88 10.35 -3.62 9.57
N ILE A 89 9.16 -3.23 10.01
CA ILE A 89 8.74 -1.85 10.19
C ILE A 89 8.27 -1.70 11.63
N PRO A 90 9.01 -0.98 12.49
CA PRO A 90 8.64 -0.79 13.90
C PRO A 90 7.24 -0.18 14.05
N ASP A 91 6.58 -0.49 15.16
CA ASP A 91 5.33 0.17 15.53
C ASP A 91 5.50 1.68 15.75
N ARG A 92 4.37 2.40 15.74
CA ARG A 92 4.31 3.87 15.89
C ARG A 92 5.22 4.35 17.02
N ALA A 93 6.20 5.18 16.67
CA ALA A 93 6.83 6.05 17.65
C ALA A 93 5.94 7.31 17.82
N TYR A 94 5.62 7.67 19.06
CA TYR A 94 4.88 8.89 19.39
C TYR A 94 3.49 9.02 18.71
N GLY A 95 2.82 7.89 18.48
CA GLY A 95 1.46 7.85 17.90
C GLY A 95 1.40 8.13 16.40
N LYS A 96 2.53 8.31 15.71
CA LYS A 96 2.56 8.57 14.26
C LYS A 96 2.62 7.25 13.47
N ILE A 97 1.71 7.09 12.51
CA ILE A 97 1.74 5.98 11.55
C ILE A 97 2.97 6.10 10.64
N ASP A 98 3.64 4.97 10.38
CA ASP A 98 4.76 4.92 9.44
C ASP A 98 4.29 5.25 8.01
N PRO A 99 5.06 6.02 7.21
CA PRO A 99 4.67 6.38 5.85
C PRO A 99 4.35 5.21 4.91
N LEU A 100 5.02 4.06 5.05
CA LEU A 100 4.72 2.85 4.27
C LEU A 100 3.38 2.26 4.71
N ARG A 101 3.14 2.13 6.01
CA ARG A 101 1.86 1.64 6.57
C ARG A 101 0.70 2.50 6.09
N LEU A 102 0.82 3.83 6.19
CA LEU A 102 -0.18 4.78 5.73
C LEU A 102 -0.51 4.61 4.25
N MET A 103 0.52 4.53 3.39
CA MET A 103 0.35 4.36 1.96
C MET A 103 -0.40 3.07 1.61
N VAL A 104 -0.12 1.98 2.33
CA VAL A 104 -0.78 0.69 2.11
C VAL A 104 -2.25 0.76 2.50
N VAL A 105 -2.58 1.27 3.70
CA VAL A 105 -3.99 1.34 4.15
C VAL A 105 -4.81 2.32 3.32
N GLU A 106 -4.24 3.45 2.88
CA GLU A 106 -4.90 4.36 1.94
C GLU A 106 -5.20 3.67 0.62
N PHE A 107 -4.24 2.91 0.06
CA PHE A 107 -4.46 2.19 -1.19
C PHE A 107 -5.58 1.16 -1.08
N ILE A 108 -5.60 0.38 0.01
CA ILE A 108 -6.60 -0.65 0.29
C ILE A 108 -7.97 0.00 0.51
N ALA A 109 -8.07 1.04 1.33
CA ALA A 109 -9.32 1.74 1.62
C ALA A 109 -9.99 2.25 0.32
N LEU A 110 -9.22 2.88 -0.57
CA LEU A 110 -9.72 3.36 -1.85
C LEU A 110 -10.22 2.27 -2.80
N ARG A 111 -9.85 1.01 -2.56
CA ARG A 111 -10.17 -0.16 -3.40
C ARG A 111 -10.82 -1.27 -2.58
N PHE A 112 -11.43 -0.94 -1.45
CA PHE A 112 -11.84 -1.91 -0.43
C PHE A 112 -12.75 -3.02 -0.98
N LYS A 113 -13.58 -2.72 -1.97
CA LYS A 113 -14.44 -3.71 -2.66
C LYS A 113 -13.71 -4.94 -3.22
N TYR A 114 -12.40 -4.84 -3.50
CA TYR A 114 -11.60 -5.97 -3.97
C TYR A 114 -11.04 -6.83 -2.82
N PHE A 115 -11.00 -6.28 -1.60
CA PHE A 115 -10.41 -6.89 -0.40
C PHE A 115 -11.46 -7.44 0.58
N GLU A 116 -12.70 -6.93 0.55
CA GLU A 116 -13.76 -7.28 1.49
C GLU A 116 -14.01 -8.81 1.62
N LEU A 117 -13.91 -9.53 0.50
CA LEU A 117 -14.17 -10.97 0.45
C LEU A 117 -12.90 -11.83 0.35
N ASP A 118 -11.73 -11.20 0.27
CA ASP A 118 -10.46 -11.91 0.12
C ASP A 118 -10.02 -12.53 1.45
N ASP A 119 -9.80 -13.84 1.47
CA ASP A 119 -9.50 -14.55 2.72
C ASP A 119 -8.14 -14.15 3.30
N GLY A 120 -7.14 -13.88 2.45
CA GLY A 120 -5.84 -13.40 2.93
C GLY A 120 -5.92 -12.00 3.57
N HIS A 121 -6.86 -11.17 3.14
CA HIS A 121 -7.16 -9.89 3.76
C HIS A 121 -7.94 -10.06 5.07
N LYS A 122 -8.89 -11.01 5.15
CA LYS A 122 -9.58 -11.32 6.41
C LYS A 122 -8.61 -11.82 7.48
N GLU A 123 -7.69 -12.71 7.12
CA GLU A 123 -6.62 -13.15 8.02
C GLU A 123 -5.82 -11.95 8.55
N LEU A 124 -5.46 -11.00 7.68
CA LEU A 124 -4.74 -9.79 8.07
C LEU A 124 -5.55 -8.89 9.02
N MET A 125 -6.88 -8.86 8.90
CA MET A 125 -7.78 -8.14 9.82
C MET A 125 -7.89 -8.80 11.20
N GLU A 126 -7.68 -10.11 11.26
CA GLU A 126 -7.72 -10.90 12.50
C GLU A 126 -6.37 -10.90 13.24
N VAL A 127 -5.27 -10.59 12.55
CA VAL A 127 -3.95 -10.45 13.17
C VAL A 127 -3.97 -9.33 14.22
N GLU A 128 -3.54 -9.66 15.43
CA GLU A 128 -3.33 -8.68 16.49
C GLU A 128 -2.31 -7.62 16.04
N GLY A 129 -2.68 -6.35 16.17
CA GLY A 129 -1.82 -5.23 15.79
C GLY A 129 -2.61 -4.01 15.38
N GLN A 130 -1.96 -3.15 14.62
CA GLN A 130 -2.46 -1.82 14.30
C GLN A 130 -3.13 -1.73 12.93
N TYR A 131 -3.08 -2.81 12.14
CA TYR A 131 -3.59 -2.84 10.77
C TYR A 131 -5.08 -2.50 10.70
N ALA A 132 -5.92 -3.26 11.41
CA ALA A 132 -7.37 -3.07 11.39
C ALA A 132 -7.77 -1.64 11.83
N THR A 133 -7.10 -1.10 12.84
CA THR A 133 -7.35 0.28 13.32
C THR A 133 -6.95 1.35 12.31
N ASP A 134 -5.83 1.16 11.62
CA ASP A 134 -5.35 2.09 10.59
C ASP A 134 -6.22 2.04 9.33
N LEU A 135 -6.62 0.84 8.93
CA LEU A 135 -7.52 0.67 7.80
C LEU A 135 -8.89 1.29 8.09
N LEU A 136 -9.43 1.09 9.30
CA LEU A 136 -10.70 1.70 9.69
C LEU A 136 -10.63 3.23 9.68
N ALA A 137 -9.52 3.81 10.15
CA ALA A 137 -9.29 5.25 10.08
C ALA A 137 -9.24 5.75 8.62
N ALA A 138 -8.48 5.07 7.76
CA ALA A 138 -8.40 5.39 6.34
C ALA A 138 -9.75 5.26 5.61
N LEU A 139 -10.54 4.24 5.93
CA LEU A 139 -11.89 4.06 5.40
C LEU A 139 -12.81 5.21 5.82
N ALA A 140 -12.83 5.56 7.11
CA ALA A 140 -13.64 6.66 7.63
C ALA A 140 -13.30 8.00 6.92
N GLU A 141 -12.01 8.27 6.69
CA GLU A 141 -11.58 9.44 5.93
C GLU A 141 -12.02 9.40 4.46
N SER A 142 -12.04 8.22 3.86
CA SER A 142 -12.42 8.04 2.44
C SER A 142 -13.92 8.21 2.16
N TYR A 143 -14.80 7.91 3.13
CA TYR A 143 -16.25 8.08 3.02
C TYR A 143 -16.77 9.43 3.53
N GLY A 144 -15.96 10.17 4.30
CA GLY A 144 -16.29 11.49 4.83
C GLY A 144 -15.98 12.68 3.90
N SER A 145 -15.51 12.42 2.67
CA SER A 145 -15.15 13.43 1.66
C SER A 145 -16.09 13.40 0.46
#